data_AF-A0A482ZJL7-F1
#
_entry.id   AF-A0A482ZJL7-F1
#
_cell.length_a   1.000
_cell.length_b   1.000
_cell.length_c   1.000
_cell.angle_alpha   90.00
_cell.angle_beta   90.00
_cell.angle_gamma   90.00
#
_symmetry.space_group_name_H-M   'P 1'
#
loop_
_entity.id
_entity.type
_entity.pdbx_description
1 polymer ?
#
loop_
_entity_poly.entity_id
_entity_poly.type
_entity_poly.pdbx_seq_one_letter_code
_entity_poly.pdbx_strand_id
1 'polypeptide(L)'
;MKSWLKKYKALLILFAYLGCATLVYACLSENNPMTFLMGLFFITFSFFKLIHLKEFYASFKKYDIIAKNINFYAWIYPFIEIVLGLMFITQLNTPAASVVVIIILLSTNIGVIKSLKKGEVLECACLGVVFNLPLSRVTVIENSIMILMAIVQLLII
;
A
#
# COMPACT_ATOMS: atom_id res chain seq x y z
N MET A 1 23.49 13.18 1.10
CA MET A 1 22.85 12.26 0.12
C MET A 1 22.97 10.76 0.49
N LYS A 2 24.12 10.25 0.95
CA LYS A 2 24.31 8.81 1.33
C LYS A 2 23.40 8.26 2.45
N SER A 3 22.89 9.11 3.36
CA SER A 3 22.05 8.69 4.50
C SER A 3 20.61 8.28 4.09
N TRP A 4 20.03 8.93 3.08
CA TRP A 4 18.65 8.68 2.64
C TRP A 4 18.51 7.35 1.89
N LEU A 5 19.38 7.08 0.92
CA LEU A 5 19.40 5.83 0.17
C LEU A 5 19.61 4.61 1.06
N LYS A 6 20.42 4.73 2.13
CA LYS A 6 20.64 3.64 3.09
C LYS A 6 19.37 3.33 3.89
N LYS A 7 18.55 4.34 4.19
CA LYS A 7 17.30 4.22 4.95
C LYS A 7 16.19 3.57 4.11
N TYR A 8 16.03 3.95 2.85
CA TYR A 8 14.99 3.42 1.95
C TYR A 8 15.46 2.26 1.07
N LYS A 9 16.65 1.71 1.31
CA LYS A 9 17.25 0.63 0.50
C LYS A 9 16.31 -0.58 0.38
N ALA A 10 15.74 -1.02 1.49
CA ALA A 10 14.81 -2.16 1.50
C ALA A 10 13.56 -1.89 0.64
N LEU A 11 12.99 -0.69 0.75
CA LEU A 11 11.84 -0.27 -0.03
C LEU A 11 12.16 -0.23 -1.53
N LEU A 12 13.29 0.35 -1.92
CA LEU A 12 13.72 0.40 -3.33
C LEU A 12 13.96 -1.00 -3.90
N ILE A 13 14.56 -1.90 -3.12
CA ILE A 13 14.75 -3.31 -3.51
C ILE A 13 13.39 -3.98 -3.70
N LEU A 14 12.44 -3.74 -2.81
CA LEU A 14 11.08 -4.28 -2.92
C LEU A 14 10.42 -3.81 -4.21
N PHE A 15 10.42 -2.50 -4.50
CA PHE A 15 9.85 -1.97 -5.74
C PHE A 15 10.56 -2.51 -6.99
N ALA A 16 11.89 -2.66 -6.95
CA ALA A 16 12.62 -3.27 -8.05
C ALA A 16 12.21 -4.73 -8.27
N TYR A 17 12.05 -5.51 -7.19
CA TYR A 17 11.63 -6.91 -7.28
C TYR A 17 10.21 -7.05 -7.84
N LEU A 18 9.26 -6.26 -7.33
CA LEU A 18 7.89 -6.23 -7.84
C LEU A 18 7.85 -5.77 -9.31
N GLY A 19 8.62 -4.74 -9.67
CA GLY A 19 8.74 -4.24 -11.04
C GLY A 19 9.29 -5.29 -12.00
N CYS A 20 10.37 -5.99 -11.63
CA CYS A 20 10.92 -7.09 -12.43
C CYS A 20 9.91 -8.23 -12.59
N ALA A 21 9.21 -8.62 -11.53
CA ALA A 21 8.18 -9.66 -11.58
C ALA A 21 7.05 -9.28 -12.54
N THR A 22 6.59 -8.03 -12.49
CA THR A 22 5.58 -7.50 -13.42
C THR A 22 6.10 -7.42 -14.86
N LEU A 23 7.36 -7.05 -15.09
CA LEU A 23 7.94 -7.04 -16.44
C LEU A 23 7.97 -8.44 -17.04
N VAL A 24 8.40 -9.44 -16.25
CA VAL A 24 8.36 -10.85 -16.68
C VAL A 24 6.93 -11.26 -16.99
N TYR A 25 5.97 -10.91 -16.13
CA TYR A 25 4.55 -11.18 -16.38
C TYR A 25 4.06 -10.53 -17.69
N ALA A 26 4.44 -9.28 -17.95
CA ALA A 26 4.08 -8.57 -19.18
C ALA A 26 4.64 -9.23 -20.44
N CYS A 27 5.80 -9.91 -20.35
CA CYS A 27 6.37 -10.66 -21.47
C CYS A 27 5.69 -12.03 -21.68
N LEU A 28 5.08 -12.61 -20.64
CA LEU A 28 4.52 -13.96 -20.68
C LEU A 28 2.99 -13.99 -20.81
N SER A 29 2.32 -12.87 -20.60
CA SER A 29 0.87 -12.79 -20.47
C SER A 29 0.33 -11.58 -21.25
N GLU A 30 -0.81 -11.76 -21.91
CA GLU A 30 -1.54 -10.67 -22.59
C GLU A 30 -2.38 -9.82 -21.61
N ASN A 31 -2.49 -10.27 -20.37
CA ASN A 31 -3.24 -9.58 -19.33
C ASN A 31 -2.58 -8.26 -18.92
N ASN A 32 -3.38 -7.33 -18.40
CA ASN A 32 -2.90 -6.03 -18.00
C ASN A 32 -1.83 -6.12 -16.88
N PRO A 33 -0.56 -5.77 -17.16
CA PRO A 33 0.52 -5.88 -16.18
C PRO A 33 0.35 -4.92 -15.00
N MET A 34 -0.40 -3.84 -15.19
CA MET A 34 -0.72 -2.87 -14.16
C MET A 34 -1.58 -3.50 -13.04
N THR A 35 -2.60 -4.27 -13.42
CA THR A 35 -3.45 -4.99 -12.47
C THR A 35 -2.64 -6.01 -11.68
N PHE A 36 -1.73 -6.71 -12.36
CA PHE A 36 -0.82 -7.66 -11.71
C PHE A 36 0.13 -6.97 -10.71
N LEU A 37 0.71 -5.83 -11.07
CA LEU A 37 1.55 -5.03 -10.18
C LEU A 37 0.78 -4.59 -8.93
N MET A 38 -0.44 -4.07 -9.11
CA MET A 38 -1.29 -3.65 -7.98
C MET A 38 -1.59 -4.83 -7.05
N GLY A 39 -1.88 -6.00 -7.63
CA GLY A 39 -2.15 -7.22 -6.88
C GLY A 39 -0.94 -7.68 -6.04
N LEU A 40 0.23 -7.78 -6.68
CA LEU A 40 1.48 -8.12 -6.00
C LEU A 40 1.83 -7.12 -4.90
N PHE A 41 1.61 -5.84 -5.16
CA PHE A 41 1.83 -4.78 -4.19
C PHE A 41 0.95 -4.99 -2.96
N PHE A 42 -0.36 -5.18 -3.12
CA PHE A 42 -1.25 -5.40 -1.97
C PHE A 42 -0.92 -6.66 -1.16
N ILE A 43 -0.64 -7.79 -1.83
CA ILE A 43 -0.27 -9.04 -1.14
C ILE A 43 1.02 -8.85 -0.34
N THR A 44 2.03 -8.25 -0.95
CA THR A 44 3.35 -8.13 -0.33
C THR A 44 3.33 -7.14 0.83
N PHE A 45 2.64 -6.01 0.68
CA PHE A 45 2.50 -5.02 1.76
C PHE A 45 1.61 -5.52 2.90
N SER A 46 0.58 -6.32 2.61
CA SER A 46 -0.23 -6.97 3.64
C SER A 46 0.58 -7.98 4.45
N PHE A 47 1.42 -8.78 3.78
CA PHE A 47 2.29 -9.74 4.45
C PHE A 47 3.16 -9.09 5.54
N PHE A 48 3.80 -7.96 5.23
CA PHE A 48 4.59 -7.23 6.23
C PHE A 48 3.75 -6.69 7.40
N LYS A 49 2.51 -6.26 7.14
CA LYS A 49 1.57 -5.82 8.18
C LYS A 49 1.12 -6.97 9.08
N LEU A 50 0.94 -8.17 8.52
CA LEU A 50 0.53 -9.35 9.28
C LEU A 50 1.64 -9.86 10.20
N ILE A 51 2.91 -9.82 9.78
CA ILE A 51 4.04 -10.19 10.65
C ILE A 51 4.03 -9.36 11.93
N HIS A 52 3.75 -8.06 11.81
CA HIS A 52 3.75 -7.11 12.94
C HIS A 52 2.37 -6.50 13.16
N LEU A 53 1.35 -7.35 13.28
CA LEU A 53 -0.06 -6.91 13.33
C LEU A 53 -0.36 -5.99 14.52
N LYS A 54 0.25 -6.26 15.69
CA LYS A 54 0.02 -5.47 16.91
C LYS A 54 0.61 -4.08 16.79
N GLU A 55 1.83 -3.99 16.26
CA GLU A 55 2.55 -2.74 16.04
C GLU A 55 1.90 -1.93 14.91
N PHE A 56 1.48 -2.61 13.82
CA PHE A 56 0.68 -2.02 12.75
C PHE A 56 -0.60 -1.40 13.34
N TYR A 57 -1.37 -2.18 14.09
CA TYR A 57 -2.62 -1.73 14.71
C TYR A 57 -2.42 -0.52 15.61
N ALA A 58 -1.37 -0.52 16.45
CA ALA A 58 -1.07 0.57 17.36
C ALA A 58 -0.66 1.86 16.63
N SER A 59 0.06 1.75 15.52
CA SER A 59 0.51 2.89 14.72
C SER A 59 -0.56 3.40 13.76
N PHE A 60 -1.27 2.50 13.07
CA PHE A 60 -2.28 2.82 12.05
C PHE A 60 -3.43 3.67 12.60
N LYS A 61 -3.89 3.35 13.82
CA LYS A 61 -4.94 4.12 14.52
C LYS A 61 -4.58 5.57 14.82
N LYS A 62 -3.28 5.88 14.94
CA LYS A 62 -2.85 7.23 15.31
C LYS A 62 -3.11 8.21 14.18
N TYR A 63 -3.02 7.77 12.93
CA TYR A 63 -3.08 8.64 11.76
C TYR A 63 -4.25 8.38 10.80
N ASP A 64 -4.72 7.13 10.65
CA ASP A 64 -5.82 6.84 9.71
C ASP A 64 -7.17 7.28 10.30
N ILE A 65 -7.96 8.00 9.49
CA ILE A 65 -9.20 8.65 9.93
C ILE A 65 -10.26 7.61 10.30
N ILE A 66 -10.36 6.53 9.53
CA ILE A 66 -11.35 5.47 9.75
C ILE A 66 -10.92 4.63 10.95
N ALA A 67 -9.65 4.24 11.02
CA ALA A 67 -9.09 3.46 12.13
C ALA A 67 -9.20 4.19 13.47
N LYS A 68 -9.09 5.52 13.47
CA LYS A 68 -9.23 6.34 14.67
C LYS A 68 -10.62 6.25 15.27
N ASN A 69 -11.66 6.16 14.43
CA ASN A 69 -13.05 6.05 14.88
C ASN A 69 -13.49 4.58 15.06
N ILE A 70 -12.99 3.68 14.23
CA ILE A 70 -13.36 2.26 14.22
C ILE A 70 -12.10 1.44 14.47
N ASN A 71 -11.83 1.16 15.74
CA ASN A 71 -10.65 0.40 16.14
C ASN A 71 -10.55 -0.98 15.47
N PHE A 72 -11.68 -1.62 15.20
CA PHE A 72 -11.74 -2.92 14.53
C PHE A 72 -11.24 -2.85 13.07
N TYR A 73 -11.44 -1.71 12.40
CA TYR A 73 -10.99 -1.50 11.03
C TYR A 73 -9.47 -1.64 10.89
N ALA A 74 -8.71 -1.11 11.86
CA ALA A 74 -7.25 -1.24 11.88
C ALA A 74 -6.78 -2.71 11.94
N TRP A 75 -7.57 -3.60 12.55
CA TRP A 75 -7.20 -5.01 12.67
C TRP A 75 -7.54 -5.80 11.40
N ILE A 76 -8.67 -5.47 10.75
CA ILE A 76 -9.11 -6.17 9.54
C ILE A 76 -8.43 -5.66 8.25
N TYR A 77 -7.82 -4.47 8.30
CA TYR A 77 -7.20 -3.82 7.14
C TYR A 77 -6.22 -4.71 6.35
N PRO A 78 -5.26 -5.42 6.98
CA PRO A 78 -4.33 -6.28 6.22
C PRO A 78 -5.06 -7.42 5.48
N PHE A 79 -6.16 -7.93 6.04
CA PHE A 79 -6.97 -8.95 5.38
C PHE A 79 -7.73 -8.39 4.17
N ILE A 80 -8.24 -7.16 4.27
CA ILE A 80 -8.84 -6.44 3.13
C ILE A 80 -7.81 -6.33 2.00
N GLU A 81 -6.56 -5.99 2.31
CA GLU A 81 -5.50 -5.91 1.30
C GLU A 81 -5.17 -7.25 0.65
N ILE A 82 -5.22 -8.37 1.39
CA ILE A 82 -5.07 -9.71 0.78
C ILE A 82 -6.19 -9.96 -0.22
N VAL A 83 -7.44 -9.70 0.17
CA VAL A 83 -8.59 -9.90 -0.70
C VAL A 83 -8.47 -9.04 -1.95
N LEU A 84 -8.13 -7.76 -1.82
CA LEU A 84 -7.91 -6.86 -2.95
C LEU A 84 -6.76 -7.35 -3.83
N GLY A 85 -5.63 -7.76 -3.23
CA GLY A 85 -4.49 -8.30 -3.95
C GLY A 85 -4.85 -9.52 -4.78
N LEU A 86 -5.60 -10.45 -4.20
CA LEU A 86 -6.13 -11.63 -4.89
C LEU A 86 -7.09 -11.26 -6.02
N MET A 87 -8.01 -10.32 -5.79
CA MET A 87 -8.94 -9.83 -6.83
C MET A 87 -8.19 -9.23 -8.03
N PHE A 88 -7.11 -8.47 -7.79
CA PHE A 88 -6.29 -7.93 -8.87
C PHE A 88 -5.50 -8.99 -9.62
N ILE A 89 -4.87 -9.96 -8.93
CA ILE A 89 -4.10 -11.03 -9.59
C ILE A 89 -5.01 -11.96 -10.40
N THR A 90 -6.16 -12.34 -9.83
CA THR A 90 -7.14 -13.21 -10.50
C THR A 90 -8.02 -12.47 -11.49
N GLN A 91 -7.92 -11.13 -11.55
CA GLN A 91 -8.80 -10.24 -12.30
C GLN A 91 -10.30 -10.43 -11.99
N LEU A 92 -10.61 -10.94 -10.80
CA LEU A 92 -11.98 -11.14 -10.36
C LEU A 92 -12.59 -9.81 -9.94
N ASN A 93 -13.52 -9.30 -10.75
CA ASN A 93 -14.25 -8.06 -10.48
C ASN A 93 -13.32 -6.87 -10.14
N THR A 94 -12.36 -6.61 -11.05
CA THR A 94 -11.42 -5.49 -10.94
C THR A 94 -12.07 -4.11 -10.75
N PRO A 95 -13.25 -3.77 -11.32
CA PRO A 95 -13.86 -2.47 -11.05
C PRO A 95 -14.27 -2.30 -9.58
N ALA A 96 -14.88 -3.32 -8.97
CA ALA A 96 -15.24 -3.25 -7.55
C ALA A 96 -13.99 -3.13 -6.66
N ALA A 97 -12.93 -3.89 -6.95
CA ALA A 97 -11.66 -3.79 -6.24
C ALA A 97 -11.05 -2.38 -6.34
N SER A 98 -11.03 -1.78 -7.54
CA SER A 98 -10.50 -0.44 -7.77
C SER A 98 -11.26 0.64 -6.97
N VAL A 99 -12.60 0.56 -6.90
CA VAL A 99 -13.41 1.50 -6.09
C VAL A 99 -13.04 1.39 -4.61
N VAL A 100 -12.92 0.17 -4.09
CA VAL A 100 -12.55 -0.06 -2.68
C VAL A 100 -11.15 0.47 -2.40
N VAL A 101 -10.18 0.22 -3.29
CA VAL A 101 -8.81 0.75 -3.19
C VAL A 101 -8.80 2.27 -3.12
N ILE A 102 -9.54 2.94 -3.99
CA ILE A 102 -9.61 4.40 -4.02
C ILE A 102 -10.12 4.94 -2.68
N ILE A 103 -11.21 4.39 -2.16
CA ILE A 103 -11.80 4.83 -0.88
C ILE A 103 -10.80 4.66 0.27
N ILE A 104 -10.21 3.46 0.36
CA ILE A 104 -9.29 3.10 1.44
C ILE A 104 -8.03 3.96 1.39
N LEU A 105 -7.37 4.02 0.23
CA LEU A 105 -6.12 4.75 0.09
C LEU A 105 -6.31 6.26 0.18
N LEU A 106 -7.46 6.82 -0.27
CA LEU A 106 -7.75 8.24 -0.06
C LEU A 106 -7.85 8.57 1.44
N SER A 107 -8.58 7.76 2.22
CA SER A 107 -8.66 7.94 3.68
C SER A 107 -7.27 7.93 4.32
N THR A 108 -6.48 6.90 4.00
CA THR A 108 -5.14 6.75 4.56
C THR A 108 -4.20 7.87 4.11
N ASN A 109 -4.27 8.30 2.84
CA ASN A 109 -3.45 9.38 2.32
C ASN A 109 -3.75 10.73 3.01
N ILE A 110 -5.02 11.06 3.22
CA ILE A 110 -5.43 12.26 3.97
C ILE A 110 -4.92 12.17 5.42
N GLY A 111 -5.04 11.00 6.06
CA GLY A 111 -4.53 10.75 7.41
C GLY A 111 -3.01 10.96 7.54
N VAL A 112 -2.24 10.44 6.57
CA VAL A 112 -0.79 10.60 6.51
C VAL A 112 -0.40 12.07 6.29
N ILE A 113 -1.04 12.77 5.35
CA ILE A 113 -0.79 14.21 5.10
C ILE A 113 -1.05 15.04 6.36
N LYS A 114 -2.16 14.76 7.07
CA LYS A 114 -2.53 15.46 8.31
C LYS A 114 -1.50 15.23 9.42
N SER A 115 -1.00 14.00 9.55
CA SER A 115 -0.01 13.63 10.57
C SER A 115 1.37 14.24 10.27
N LEU A 116 1.77 14.26 8.99
CA LEU A 116 2.99 14.94 8.55
C LEU A 116 2.92 16.46 8.81
N LYS A 117 1.78 17.10 8.57
CA LYS A 117 1.59 18.55 8.85
C LYS A 117 1.62 18.87 10.35
N LYS A 118 1.27 17.91 11.21
CA LYS A 118 1.36 18.05 12.67
C LYS A 118 2.76 17.81 13.23
N GLY A 119 3.72 17.40 12.41
CA GLY A 119 5.09 17.08 12.85
C GLY A 119 5.18 15.81 13.69
N GLU A 120 4.17 14.93 13.63
CA GLU A 120 4.18 13.67 14.36
C GLU A 120 5.15 12.69 13.69
N VAL A 121 6.22 12.31 14.40
CA VAL A 121 7.19 11.31 13.93
C VAL A 121 6.63 9.93 14.25
N LEU A 122 5.82 9.41 13.33
CA LEU A 122 5.26 8.07 13.42
C LEU A 122 6.03 7.11 12.51
N GLU A 123 6.24 5.88 12.95
CA GLU A 123 6.80 4.82 12.10
C GLU A 123 5.77 4.39 11.05
N CYS A 124 6.23 4.09 9.82
CA CYS A 124 5.38 3.58 8.75
C CYS A 124 4.76 2.25 9.17
N ALA A 125 3.44 2.15 9.23
CA ALA A 125 2.82 0.92 9.72
C ALA A 125 3.05 -0.27 8.75
N CYS A 126 3.24 -0.02 7.44
CA CYS A 126 3.37 -1.08 6.42
C CYS A 126 4.74 -1.79 6.43
N LEU A 127 5.84 -1.02 6.42
CA LEU A 127 7.21 -1.54 6.41
C LEU A 127 8.05 -1.03 7.59
N GLY A 128 7.56 -0.02 8.33
CA GLY A 128 8.34 0.68 9.35
C GLY A 128 8.62 -0.17 10.59
N VAL A 129 7.82 -1.19 10.89
CA VAL A 129 8.11 -2.09 12.02
C VAL A 129 9.27 -3.06 11.69
N VAL A 130 9.39 -3.50 10.42
CA VAL A 130 10.51 -4.37 9.97
C VAL A 130 11.75 -3.56 9.62
N PHE A 131 11.57 -2.38 9.01
CA PHE A 131 12.67 -1.61 8.39
C PHE A 131 12.93 -0.24 9.04
N ASN A 132 12.29 0.10 10.17
CA ASN A 132 12.41 1.40 10.86
C ASN A 132 12.25 2.61 9.91
N LEU A 133 11.35 2.45 8.93
CA LEU A 133 11.03 3.49 7.97
C LEU A 133 10.05 4.49 8.61
N PRO A 134 10.41 5.78 8.73
CA PRO A 134 9.48 6.79 9.18
C PRO A 134 8.36 6.97 8.15
N LEU A 135 7.15 7.28 8.61
CA LEU A 135 6.13 7.85 7.73
C LEU A 135 6.75 9.06 7.02
N SER A 136 6.71 9.03 5.70
CA SER A 136 7.41 10.01 4.89
C SER A 136 6.59 10.41 3.68
N ARG A 137 7.08 11.44 2.99
CA ARG A 137 6.54 11.86 1.69
C ARG A 137 6.53 10.71 0.66
N VAL A 138 7.36 9.67 0.84
CA VAL A 138 7.38 8.49 -0.03
C VAL A 138 6.07 7.70 0.07
N THR A 139 5.51 7.52 1.27
CA THR A 139 4.23 6.81 1.46
C THR A 139 3.06 7.56 0.81
N VAL A 140 3.09 8.90 0.84
CA VAL A 140 2.10 9.73 0.13
C VAL A 140 2.19 9.51 -1.38
N ILE A 141 3.41 9.49 -1.92
CA ILE A 141 3.64 9.23 -3.35
C ILE A 141 3.16 7.82 -3.72
N GLU A 142 3.56 6.81 -2.95
CA GLU A 142 3.17 5.41 -3.12
C GLU A 142 1.64 5.25 -3.17
N ASN A 143 0.93 5.75 -2.15
CA ASN A 143 -0.53 5.70 -2.12
C ASN A 143 -1.16 6.46 -3.30
N SER A 144 -0.59 7.61 -3.67
CA SER A 144 -1.11 8.44 -4.77
C SER A 144 -0.95 7.75 -6.13
N ILE A 145 0.18 7.07 -6.36
CA ILE A 145 0.40 6.28 -7.58
C ILE A 145 -0.60 5.12 -7.61
N MET A 146 -0.82 4.41 -6.52
CA MET A 146 -1.79 3.32 -6.46
C MET A 146 -3.24 3.79 -6.71
N ILE A 147 -3.61 4.96 -6.18
CA ILE A 147 -4.91 5.59 -6.47
C ILE A 147 -5.02 5.95 -7.96
N LEU A 148 -3.99 6.58 -8.53
CA LEU A 148 -3.95 6.91 -9.96
C LEU A 148 -4.11 5.65 -10.80
N MET A 149 -3.43 4.57 -10.43
CA MET A 149 -3.55 3.30 -11.10
C MET A 149 -4.98 2.75 -11.02
N ALA A 150 -5.60 2.76 -9.84
CA ALA A 150 -6.99 2.31 -9.69
C ALA A 150 -7.98 3.14 -10.52
N ILE A 151 -7.78 4.46 -10.64
CA ILE A 151 -8.60 5.34 -11.47
C ILE A 151 -8.41 5.01 -12.96
N VAL A 152 -7.17 4.88 -13.42
CA VAL A 152 -6.86 4.53 -14.81
C VAL A 152 -7.45 3.16 -15.16
N GLN A 153 -7.37 2.19 -14.26
CA GLN A 153 -8.02 0.89 -14.44
C GLN A 153 -9.54 1.03 -14.61
N LEU A 154 -10.20 1.92 -13.87
CA LEU A 154 -11.65 2.18 -14.05
C LEU A 154 -12.00 2.88 -15.36
N LEU A 155 -11.08 3.68 -15.90
CA LEU A 155 -11.28 4.40 -17.17
C LEU A 155 -10.99 3.55 -18.41
N ILE A 156 -10.14 2.54 -18.29
CA ILE A 156 -9.74 1.63 -19.38
C ILE A 156 -10.73 0.47 -19.55
N ILE A 157 -11.56 0.18 -18.53
CA ILE A 157 -12.62 -0.85 -18.58
C ILE A 157 -13.68 -0.54 -19.64
#